data_AF-A0A2Z2L8S5-F1
#
_entry.id   AF-A0A2Z2L8S5-F1
#
_cell.length_a   1.000
_cell.length_b   1.000
_cell.length_c   1.000
_cell.angle_alpha   90.00
_cell.angle_beta   90.00
_cell.angle_gamma   90.00
#
_symmetry.space_group_name_H-M   'P 1'
#
loop_
_entity.id
_entity.type
_entity.pdbx_description
1 polymer ?
#
loop_
_entity_poly.entity_id
_entity_poly.type
_entity_poly.pdbx_seq_one_letter_code
_entity_poly.pdbx_strand_id
1 'polypeptide(L)'
;WDEKETGENRALKIYRALRQKRFLLLLDDVWEEIDLEKTGVPRPDRENKCKMMFTTRSMALCSNMGAEYKLRVEFLEKKYAWELFCSKVGRKDLLESSSIRRLAEIIVSKCGGLPLALITLGGAMAHRETEEEWIHASEVLTRFPAEMKGMNYVFALLKFSYDNLDSDLLRSCFLYCTLFPEEHSIEIEQLVEYWIGEGFLTSSHGVNTIYKGYFLIGDLKAACLLETGDEKTQVKMHNVVRSFALWM
;
A
#
# COMPACT_ATOMS: atom_id res chain seq x y z
N TRP A 1 -7.42 -33.43 10.12
CA TRP A 1 -7.94 -32.82 8.88
C TRP A 1 -7.64 -33.81 7.76
N ASP A 2 -8.66 -34.26 7.04
CA ASP A 2 -8.48 -35.20 5.92
C ASP A 2 -8.52 -34.39 4.61
N GLU A 3 -7.44 -34.45 3.84
CA GLU A 3 -7.32 -33.71 2.58
C GLU A 3 -8.34 -34.18 1.53
N LYS A 4 -8.90 -35.39 1.68
CA LYS A 4 -9.93 -35.94 0.78
C LYS A 4 -11.36 -35.48 1.10
N GLU A 5 -11.55 -34.75 2.20
CA GLU A 5 -12.87 -34.30 2.63
C GLU A 5 -13.37 -33.10 1.81
N THR A 6 -14.65 -33.13 1.41
CA THR A 6 -15.30 -32.06 0.62
C THR A 6 -15.37 -30.73 1.39
N GLY A 7 -15.41 -29.61 0.64
CA GLY A 7 -15.53 -28.27 1.23
C GLY A 7 -16.76 -28.11 2.14
N GLU A 8 -17.90 -28.69 1.73
CA GLU A 8 -19.15 -28.68 2.51
C GLU A 8 -19.01 -29.39 3.86
N ASN A 9 -18.32 -30.53 3.89
CA ASN A 9 -18.08 -31.27 5.14
C ASN A 9 -17.15 -30.49 6.08
N ARG A 10 -16.13 -29.81 5.54
CA ARG A 10 -15.25 -28.93 6.33
C ARG A 10 -16.03 -27.74 6.89
N ALA A 11 -16.84 -27.09 6.06
CA ALA A 11 -17.71 -25.98 6.47
C ALA A 11 -18.68 -26.42 7.58
N LEU A 12 -19.31 -27.59 7.46
CA LEU A 12 -20.20 -28.12 8.49
C LEU A 12 -19.49 -28.39 9.81
N LYS A 13 -18.24 -28.88 9.78
CA LYS A 13 -17.41 -29.07 10.99
C LYS A 13 -17.08 -27.73 11.64
N ILE A 14 -16.67 -26.74 10.85
CA ILE A 14 -16.39 -25.37 11.33
C ILE A 14 -17.64 -24.79 11.98
N TYR A 15 -18.79 -24.86 11.29
CA TYR A 15 -20.05 -24.34 11.80
C TYR A 15 -20.45 -24.99 13.12
N ARG A 16 -20.40 -26.33 13.21
CA ARG A 16 -20.70 -27.05 14.46
C ARG A 16 -19.77 -26.66 15.60
N ALA A 17 -18.50 -26.42 15.31
CA ALA A 17 -17.50 -26.02 16.30
C ALA A 17 -17.68 -24.58 16.79
N LEU A 18 -18.18 -23.68 15.93
CA LEU A 18 -18.25 -22.24 16.20
C LEU A 18 -19.64 -21.73 16.61
N ARG A 19 -20.74 -22.36 16.17
CA ARG A 19 -22.12 -21.84 16.30
C ARG A 19 -22.60 -21.52 17.72
N GLN A 20 -21.96 -22.06 18.75
CA GLN A 20 -22.31 -21.83 20.17
C GLN A 20 -21.15 -21.18 20.95
N LYS A 21 -20.10 -20.73 20.25
CA LYS A 21 -18.94 -20.11 20.86
C LYS A 21 -18.90 -18.63 20.51
N ARG A 22 -18.37 -17.85 21.46
CA ARG A 22 -17.93 -16.48 21.20
C ARG A 22 -16.50 -16.53 20.68
N PHE A 23 -16.24 -15.90 19.55
CA PHE A 23 -14.91 -15.88 18.95
C PHE A 23 -14.59 -14.53 18.29
N LEU A 24 -13.29 -14.28 18.14
CA LEU A 24 -12.75 -13.25 17.26
C LEU A 24 -12.03 -13.96 16.12
N LEU A 25 -12.48 -13.77 14.88
CA LEU A 25 -11.79 -14.27 13.70
C LEU A 25 -10.88 -13.18 13.14
N LEU A 26 -9.60 -13.50 12.97
CA LEU A 26 -8.60 -12.63 12.37
C LEU A 26 -8.23 -13.21 10.99
N LEU A 27 -8.48 -12.46 9.93
CA LEU A 27 -8.10 -12.83 8.56
C LEU A 27 -7.02 -11.88 8.07
N ASP A 28 -5.84 -12.39 7.79
CA ASP A 28 -4.72 -11.57 7.35
C ASP A 28 -4.59 -11.61 5.81
N ASP A 29 -4.26 -10.46 5.21
CA ASP A 29 -4.00 -10.26 3.78
C ASP A 29 -5.10 -10.81 2.85
N VAL A 30 -6.34 -10.34 3.05
CA VAL A 30 -7.50 -10.73 2.24
C VAL A 30 -7.52 -9.96 0.91
N TRP A 31 -7.63 -10.71 -0.20
CA TRP A 31 -7.61 -10.17 -1.57
C TRP A 31 -8.98 -10.19 -2.26
N GLU A 32 -9.86 -11.12 -1.89
CA GLU A 32 -11.17 -11.30 -2.47
C GLU A 32 -12.27 -11.45 -1.41
N GLU A 33 -13.52 -11.31 -1.82
CA GLU A 33 -14.66 -11.45 -0.91
C GLU A 33 -14.76 -12.90 -0.40
N ILE A 34 -14.87 -13.05 0.92
CA ILE A 34 -15.01 -14.34 1.57
C ILE A 34 -16.46 -14.54 2.00
N ASP A 35 -17.11 -15.51 1.39
CA ASP A 35 -18.43 -15.98 1.78
C ASP A 35 -18.34 -16.83 3.07
N LEU A 36 -18.62 -16.18 4.20
CA LEU A 36 -18.55 -16.80 5.52
C LEU A 36 -19.49 -17.99 5.68
N GLU A 37 -20.66 -17.95 5.03
CA GLU A 37 -21.62 -19.04 5.11
C GLU A 37 -21.10 -20.28 4.38
N LYS A 38 -20.50 -20.10 3.19
CA LYS A 38 -19.84 -21.19 2.47
C LYS A 38 -18.65 -21.79 3.21
N THR A 39 -17.94 -20.99 4.00
CA THR A 39 -16.84 -21.49 4.85
C THR A 39 -17.31 -22.11 6.16
N GLY A 40 -18.62 -22.02 6.46
CA GLY A 40 -19.20 -22.52 7.70
C GLY A 40 -18.92 -21.63 8.92
N VAL A 41 -18.37 -20.44 8.72
CA VAL A 41 -18.17 -19.46 9.80
C VAL A 41 -19.50 -18.75 10.04
N PRO A 42 -20.07 -18.82 11.25
CA PRO A 42 -21.26 -18.05 11.58
C PRO A 42 -20.98 -16.56 11.39
N ARG A 43 -21.89 -15.83 10.71
CA ARG A 43 -21.76 -14.38 10.52
C ARG A 43 -21.70 -13.69 11.88
N PRO A 44 -20.68 -12.86 12.15
CA PRO A 44 -20.61 -12.10 13.39
C PRO A 44 -21.79 -11.15 13.53
N ASP A 45 -22.44 -11.15 14.70
CA ASP A 45 -23.52 -10.22 15.01
C ASP A 45 -23.51 -9.83 16.51
N ARG A 46 -24.37 -8.88 16.88
CA ARG A 46 -24.44 -8.39 18.26
C ARG A 46 -24.97 -9.42 19.25
N GLU A 47 -25.77 -10.39 18.80
CA GLU A 47 -26.40 -11.40 19.64
C GLU A 47 -25.42 -12.53 19.98
N ASN A 48 -24.70 -13.03 18.97
CA ASN A 48 -23.69 -14.07 19.12
C ASN A 48 -22.38 -13.56 19.73
N LYS A 49 -22.18 -12.23 19.76
CA LYS A 49 -21.00 -11.55 20.33
C LYS A 49 -19.68 -12.01 19.69
N CYS A 50 -19.74 -12.50 18.46
CA CYS A 50 -18.58 -12.80 17.65
C CYS A 50 -18.13 -11.53 16.92
N LYS A 51 -16.85 -11.51 16.55
CA LYS A 51 -16.27 -10.41 15.76
C LYS A 51 -15.37 -10.96 14.68
N MET A 52 -15.25 -10.20 13.61
CA MET A 52 -14.26 -10.43 12.56
C MET A 52 -13.44 -9.17 12.39
N MET A 53 -12.13 -9.36 12.28
CA MET A 53 -11.20 -8.34 11.83
C MET A 53 -10.41 -8.92 10.68
N PHE A 54 -10.23 -8.13 9.63
CA PHE A 54 -9.39 -8.53 8.52
C PHE A 54 -8.50 -7.38 8.08
N THR A 55 -7.35 -7.73 7.52
CA THR A 55 -6.45 -6.81 6.86
C THR A 55 -6.57 -7.02 5.35
N THR A 56 -6.51 -5.93 4.60
CA THR A 56 -6.54 -5.95 3.13
C THR A 56 -5.86 -4.71 2.62
N ARG A 57 -5.39 -4.76 1.37
CA ARG A 57 -4.85 -3.61 0.64
C ARG A 57 -5.93 -2.87 -0.17
N SER A 58 -7.16 -3.38 -0.17
CA SER A 58 -8.29 -2.81 -0.91
C SER A 58 -9.35 -2.25 0.03
N MET A 59 -9.50 -0.93 0.04
CA MET A 59 -10.61 -0.28 0.76
C MET A 59 -11.98 -0.62 0.14
N ALA A 60 -12.02 -0.97 -1.14
CA ALA A 60 -13.23 -1.46 -1.79
C ALA A 60 -13.67 -2.80 -1.19
N LEU A 61 -12.72 -3.71 -0.93
CA LEU A 61 -13.03 -5.00 -0.31
C LEU A 61 -13.62 -4.85 1.09
N CYS A 62 -13.20 -3.84 1.86
CA CYS A 62 -13.82 -3.52 3.14
C CYS A 62 -15.33 -3.22 3.01
N SER A 63 -15.74 -2.60 1.90
CA SER A 63 -17.14 -2.30 1.61
C SER A 63 -17.90 -3.55 1.14
N ASN A 64 -17.29 -4.33 0.26
CA ASN A 64 -17.88 -5.57 -0.28
C ASN A 64 -18.15 -6.58 0.84
N MET A 65 -17.20 -6.73 1.76
CA MET A 65 -17.31 -7.58 2.95
C MET A 65 -18.28 -7.04 4.01
N GLY A 66 -18.87 -5.85 3.80
CA GLY A 66 -19.82 -5.24 4.74
C GLY A 66 -19.23 -4.84 6.09
N ALA A 67 -17.96 -4.43 6.13
CA ALA A 67 -17.29 -4.06 7.37
C ALA A 67 -17.96 -2.82 8.02
N GLU A 68 -18.39 -2.95 9.29
CA GLU A 68 -19.00 -1.87 10.08
C GLU A 68 -17.99 -0.75 10.37
N TYR A 69 -16.72 -1.11 10.57
CA TYR A 69 -15.62 -0.19 10.86
C TYR A 69 -14.49 -0.40 9.86
N LYS A 70 -14.01 0.69 9.26
CA LYS A 70 -12.89 0.70 8.32
C LYS A 70 -11.80 1.58 8.89
N LEU A 71 -10.60 1.01 9.07
CA LEU A 71 -9.44 1.72 9.56
C LEU A 71 -8.38 1.71 8.46
N ARG A 72 -8.08 2.89 7.90
CA ARG A 72 -6.93 3.07 7.02
C ARG A 72 -5.68 3.19 7.89
N VAL A 73 -4.67 2.38 7.63
CA VAL A 73 -3.37 2.49 8.28
C VAL A 73 -2.58 3.58 7.56
N GLU A 74 -2.40 4.72 8.21
CA GLU A 74 -1.67 5.84 7.63
C GLU A 74 -0.15 5.67 7.74
N PHE A 75 0.60 6.42 6.92
CA PHE A 75 2.05 6.49 6.99
C PHE A 75 2.51 7.09 8.32
N LEU A 76 3.73 6.75 8.74
CA LEU A 76 4.31 7.32 9.95
C LEU A 76 4.60 8.81 9.76
N GLU A 77 4.19 9.62 10.73
CA GLU A 77 4.61 11.02 10.81
C GLU A 77 6.14 11.13 10.86
N LYS A 78 6.68 12.25 10.38
CA LYS A 78 8.14 12.49 10.26
C LYS A 78 8.92 12.14 11.52
N LYS A 79 8.38 12.46 12.70
CA LYS A 79 8.99 12.13 14.00
C LYS A 79 9.12 10.61 14.20
N TYR A 80 8.03 9.87 14.06
CA TYR A 80 8.03 8.42 14.27
C TYR A 80 8.77 7.68 13.15
N ALA A 81 8.75 8.20 11.93
CA ALA A 81 9.55 7.70 10.82
C ALA A 81 11.05 7.80 11.12
N TRP A 82 11.49 8.96 11.60
CA TRP A 82 12.86 9.18 12.07
C TRP A 82 13.24 8.23 13.21
N GLU A 83 12.41 8.16 14.25
CA GLU A 83 12.64 7.27 15.40
C GLU A 83 12.75 5.80 14.99
N LEU A 84 11.87 5.34 14.11
CA LEU A 84 11.90 3.97 13.58
C LEU A 84 13.18 3.71 12.80
N PHE A 85 13.57 4.60 11.89
CA PHE A 85 14.82 4.47 11.14
C PHE A 85 16.04 4.43 12.06
N CYS A 86 16.15 5.37 13.00
CA CYS A 86 17.25 5.41 13.97
C CYS A 86 17.34 4.12 14.79
N SER A 87 16.18 3.56 15.18
CA SER A 87 16.12 2.30 15.93
C SER A 87 16.71 1.11 15.16
N LYS A 88 16.65 1.16 13.82
CA LYS A 88 17.14 0.10 12.93
C LYS A 88 18.60 0.28 12.53
N VAL A 89 19.08 1.52 12.45
CA VAL A 89 20.51 1.82 12.34
C VAL A 89 21.25 1.41 13.62
N GLY A 90 20.67 1.67 14.80
CA GLY A 90 21.20 1.21 16.08
C GLY A 90 22.46 1.94 16.59
N ARG A 91 22.94 2.96 15.87
CA ARG A 91 24.14 3.75 16.18
C ARG A 91 23.79 5.22 16.42
N LYS A 92 23.34 5.55 17.64
CA LYS A 92 22.93 6.92 18.00
C LYS A 92 24.10 7.90 17.92
N ASP A 93 25.27 7.48 18.36
CA ASP A 93 26.54 8.21 18.28
C ASP A 93 26.84 8.67 16.86
N LEU A 94 26.63 7.79 15.88
CA LEU A 94 26.89 8.08 14.48
C LEU A 94 25.89 9.11 13.92
N LEU A 95 24.62 8.97 14.28
CA LEU A 95 23.53 9.85 13.84
C LEU A 95 23.55 11.23 14.52
N GLU A 96 24.42 11.46 15.51
CA GLU A 96 24.68 12.78 16.10
C GLU A 96 25.65 13.62 15.25
N SER A 97 26.45 12.98 14.38
CA SER A 97 27.25 13.70 13.39
C SER A 97 26.34 14.49 12.45
N SER A 98 26.61 15.79 12.30
CA SER A 98 25.76 16.69 11.51
C SER A 98 25.69 16.30 10.04
N SER A 99 26.79 15.80 9.46
CA SER A 99 26.83 15.36 8.06
C SER A 99 26.05 14.07 7.85
N ILE A 100 26.29 13.05 8.67
CA ILE A 100 25.58 11.76 8.60
C ILE A 100 24.09 11.95 8.90
N ARG A 101 23.74 12.78 9.89
CA ARG A 101 22.35 13.08 10.21
C ARG A 101 21.60 13.65 9.01
N ARG A 102 22.20 14.62 8.31
CA ARG A 102 21.60 15.21 7.11
C ARG A 102 21.36 14.16 6.02
N LEU A 103 22.31 13.25 5.81
CA LEU A 103 22.18 12.15 4.84
C LEU A 103 21.10 11.14 5.27
N ALA A 104 21.03 10.81 6.56
CA ALA A 104 19.99 9.98 7.13
C ALA A 104 18.59 10.60 6.95
N GLU A 105 18.45 11.91 7.16
CA GLU A 105 17.19 12.63 6.96
C GLU A 105 16.75 12.60 5.49
N ILE A 106 17.69 12.63 4.54
CA ILE A 106 17.39 12.43 3.11
C ILE A 106 16.85 11.01 2.87
N ILE A 107 17.52 9.98 3.39
CA ILE A 107 17.06 8.58 3.26
C ILE A 107 15.67 8.38 3.88
N VAL A 108 15.43 8.93 5.07
CA VAL A 108 14.14 8.86 5.76
C VAL A 108 13.05 9.57 4.97
N SER A 109 13.33 10.73 4.38
CA SER A 109 12.34 11.45 3.57
C SER A 109 11.94 10.66 2.32
N LYS A 110 12.88 9.94 1.68
CA LYS A 110 12.60 9.03 0.56
C LYS A 110 11.70 7.86 0.93
N CYS A 111 11.67 7.46 2.20
CA CYS A 111 10.76 6.41 2.67
C CYS A 111 9.30 6.87 2.78
N GLY A 112 9.04 8.18 2.83
CA GLY A 112 7.68 8.75 2.94
C GLY A 112 6.89 8.31 4.17
N GLY A 113 7.56 7.82 5.22
CA GLY A 113 6.88 7.29 6.41
C GLY A 113 6.40 5.85 6.27
N LEU A 114 6.68 5.15 5.15
CA LEU A 114 6.37 3.73 4.99
C LEU A 114 7.25 2.88 5.93
N PRO A 115 6.67 2.18 6.94
CA PRO A 115 7.47 1.45 7.94
C PRO A 115 8.40 0.42 7.34
N LEU A 116 7.94 -0.32 6.32
CA LEU A 116 8.74 -1.36 5.70
C LEU A 116 9.99 -0.80 4.99
N ALA A 117 9.88 0.33 4.29
CA ALA A 117 11.02 0.99 3.67
C ALA A 117 12.01 1.52 4.72
N LEU A 118 11.51 2.15 5.77
CA LEU A 118 12.32 2.66 6.89
C LEU A 118 13.11 1.54 7.58
N ILE A 119 12.47 0.40 7.82
CA ILE A 119 13.13 -0.76 8.44
C ILE A 119 14.20 -1.34 7.52
N THR A 120 13.87 -1.48 6.23
CA THR A 120 14.76 -2.03 5.22
C THR A 120 16.02 -1.17 5.07
N LEU A 121 15.84 0.13 4.87
CA LEU A 121 16.95 1.06 4.67
C LEU A 121 17.72 1.30 5.98
N GLY A 122 17.05 1.41 7.12
CA GLY A 122 17.73 1.51 8.41
C GLY A 122 18.62 0.30 8.70
N GLY A 123 18.13 -0.91 8.41
CA GLY A 123 18.92 -2.13 8.50
C GLY A 123 20.06 -2.21 7.49
N ALA A 124 19.88 -1.70 6.26
CA ALA A 124 20.93 -1.61 5.25
C ALA A 124 22.05 -0.63 5.64
N MET A 125 21.73 0.38 6.45
CA MET A 125 22.67 1.40 6.94
C MET A 125 23.32 1.03 8.28
N ALA A 126 22.87 -0.01 8.97
CA ALA A 126 23.32 -0.34 10.34
C ALA A 126 24.83 -0.62 10.48
N HIS A 127 25.49 -1.10 9.41
CA HIS A 127 26.93 -1.39 9.40
C HIS A 127 27.77 -0.33 8.68
N ARG A 128 27.16 0.81 8.28
CA ARG A 128 27.84 1.90 7.57
C ARG A 128 28.31 2.95 8.56
N GLU A 129 29.59 3.30 8.51
CA GLU A 129 30.23 4.15 9.53
C GLU A 129 30.77 5.48 8.99
N THR A 130 31.10 5.52 7.70
CA THR A 130 31.78 6.69 7.11
C THR A 130 30.80 7.60 6.37
N GLU A 131 31.07 8.91 6.33
CA GLU A 131 30.23 9.86 5.61
C GLU A 131 30.10 9.49 4.12
N GLU A 132 31.19 9.02 3.51
CA GLU A 132 31.26 8.58 2.12
C GLU A 132 30.31 7.41 1.82
N GLU A 133 30.18 6.45 2.74
CA GLU A 133 29.21 5.35 2.60
C GLU A 133 27.77 5.85 2.64
N TRP A 134 27.47 6.85 3.47
CA TRP A 134 26.14 7.44 3.57
C TRP A 134 25.82 8.33 2.36
N ILE A 135 26.81 9.05 1.82
CA ILE A 135 26.69 9.79 0.56
C ILE A 135 26.36 8.80 -0.56
N HIS A 136 27.17 7.74 -0.70
CA HIS A 136 26.97 6.74 -1.73
C HIS A 136 25.58 6.08 -1.63
N ALA A 137 25.15 5.68 -0.43
CA ALA A 137 23.82 5.12 -0.20
C ALA A 137 22.69 6.09 -0.58
N SER A 138 22.84 7.38 -0.26
CA SER A 138 21.87 8.42 -0.61
C SER A 138 21.79 8.64 -2.14
N GLU A 139 22.94 8.63 -2.83
CA GLU A 139 23.00 8.75 -4.29
C GLU A 139 22.37 7.54 -4.99
N VAL A 140 22.69 6.32 -4.55
CA VAL A 140 22.10 5.08 -5.07
C VAL A 140 20.60 5.07 -4.82
N LEU A 141 20.14 5.39 -3.60
CA LEU A 141 18.72 5.46 -3.30
C LEU A 141 17.98 6.49 -4.15
N THR A 142 18.62 7.60 -4.49
CA THR A 142 18.01 8.67 -5.29
C THR A 142 17.89 8.31 -6.77
N ARG A 143 18.89 7.61 -7.33
CA ARG A 143 18.96 7.31 -8.77
C ARG A 143 18.46 5.91 -9.11
N PHE A 144 18.82 4.94 -8.28
CA PHE A 144 18.55 3.52 -8.48
C PHE A 144 18.01 2.89 -7.17
N PRO A 145 16.81 3.29 -6.70
CA PRO A 145 16.23 2.79 -5.45
C PRO A 145 16.23 1.26 -5.34
N ALA A 146 16.04 0.54 -6.45
CA ALA A 146 16.01 -0.92 -6.49
C ALA A 146 17.37 -1.58 -6.21
N GLU A 147 18.48 -0.87 -6.40
CA GLU A 147 19.83 -1.36 -6.11
C GLU A 147 20.18 -1.24 -4.61
N MET A 148 19.43 -0.42 -3.86
CA MET A 148 19.57 -0.40 -2.41
C MET A 148 19.14 -1.73 -1.81
N LYS A 149 20.01 -2.28 -0.95
CA LYS A 149 19.81 -3.59 -0.33
C LYS A 149 18.43 -3.70 0.32
N GLY A 150 17.63 -4.64 -0.19
CA GLY A 150 16.29 -4.97 0.32
C GLY A 150 15.14 -4.17 -0.30
N MET A 151 15.39 -3.07 -1.03
CA MET A 151 14.32 -2.31 -1.67
C MET A 151 13.63 -3.10 -2.79
N ASN A 152 14.34 -4.01 -3.45
CA ASN A 152 13.75 -4.98 -4.38
C ASN A 152 12.64 -5.82 -3.74
N TYR A 153 12.76 -6.19 -2.47
CA TYR A 153 11.71 -6.90 -1.73
C TYR A 153 10.50 -6.00 -1.46
N VAL A 154 10.74 -4.73 -1.09
CA VAL A 154 9.66 -3.74 -0.92
C VAL A 154 8.89 -3.55 -2.24
N PHE A 155 9.61 -3.46 -3.36
CA PHE A 155 9.02 -3.32 -4.69
C PHE A 155 8.26 -4.56 -5.15
N ALA A 156 8.78 -5.76 -4.86
CA ALA A 156 8.05 -7.00 -5.13
C ALA A 156 6.70 -7.04 -4.38
N LEU A 157 6.64 -6.53 -3.14
CA LEU A 157 5.40 -6.46 -2.39
C LEU A 157 4.40 -5.45 -2.99
N LEU A 158 4.87 -4.31 -3.47
CA LEU A 158 4.03 -3.33 -4.19
C LEU A 158 3.56 -3.86 -5.54
N LYS A 159 4.40 -4.65 -6.21
CA LYS A 159 4.06 -5.31 -7.47
C LYS A 159 2.83 -6.18 -7.35
N PHE A 160 2.64 -6.91 -6.24
CA PHE A 160 1.39 -7.66 -6.02
C PHE A 160 0.15 -6.76 -6.01
N SER A 161 0.21 -5.56 -5.45
CA SER A 161 -0.94 -4.64 -5.47
C SER A 161 -1.21 -4.11 -6.90
N TYR A 162 -0.15 -3.84 -7.67
CA TYR A 162 -0.26 -3.39 -9.06
C TYR A 162 -0.76 -4.50 -10.01
N ASP A 163 -0.24 -5.72 -9.86
CA ASP A 163 -0.61 -6.86 -10.69
C ASP A 163 -2.09 -7.25 -10.47
N ASN A 164 -2.66 -6.99 -9.29
CA ASN A 164 -4.07 -7.20 -8.96
C ASN A 164 -5.02 -6.07 -9.41
N LEU A 165 -4.55 -5.05 -10.15
CA LEU A 165 -5.45 -4.07 -10.75
C LEU A 165 -6.33 -4.69 -11.84
N ASP A 166 -7.61 -4.30 -11.89
CA ASP A 166 -8.63 -4.97 -12.71
C ASP A 166 -8.47 -4.80 -14.23
N SER A 167 -7.63 -3.89 -14.70
CA SER A 167 -7.43 -3.67 -16.14
C SER A 167 -6.09 -3.04 -16.51
N ASP A 168 -5.65 -3.29 -17.74
CA ASP A 168 -4.47 -2.65 -18.33
C ASP A 168 -4.66 -1.14 -18.51
N LEU A 169 -5.90 -0.69 -18.68
CA LEU A 169 -6.23 0.73 -18.65
C LEU A 169 -5.87 1.35 -17.29
N LEU A 170 -6.31 0.72 -16.19
CA LEU A 170 -6.06 1.21 -14.84
C LEU A 170 -4.55 1.22 -14.53
N ARG A 171 -3.83 0.18 -14.98
CA ARG A 171 -2.36 0.11 -14.92
C ARG A 171 -1.69 1.24 -15.70
N SER A 172 -2.17 1.55 -16.91
CA SER A 172 -1.63 2.62 -17.75
C SER A 172 -1.88 4.01 -17.13
N CYS A 173 -3.09 4.23 -16.61
CA CYS A 173 -3.44 5.45 -15.86
C CYS A 173 -2.55 5.63 -14.63
N PHE A 174 -2.29 4.57 -13.87
CA PHE A 174 -1.36 4.59 -12.74
C PHE A 174 0.07 4.95 -13.17
N LEU A 175 0.60 4.31 -14.21
CA LEU A 175 1.94 4.59 -14.71
C LEU A 175 2.07 6.02 -15.24
N TYR A 176 1.03 6.57 -15.85
CA TYR A 176 1.06 7.96 -16.32
C TYR A 176 1.32 8.96 -15.20
N CYS A 177 0.82 8.68 -13.98
CA CYS A 177 1.06 9.54 -12.83
C CYS A 177 2.55 9.65 -12.45
N THR A 178 3.43 8.75 -12.92
CA THR A 178 4.88 8.86 -12.64
C THR A 178 5.56 10.00 -13.41
N LEU A 179 4.91 10.53 -14.45
CA LEU A 179 5.40 11.67 -15.22
C LEU A 179 5.42 12.96 -14.38
N PHE A 180 4.65 13.00 -13.30
CA PHE A 180 4.66 14.12 -12.36
C PHE A 180 5.85 14.03 -11.39
N PRO A 181 6.35 15.18 -10.90
CA PRO A 181 7.45 15.21 -9.95
C PRO A 181 7.13 14.48 -8.64
N GLU A 182 8.19 14.11 -7.91
CA GLU A 182 8.08 13.59 -6.55
C GLU A 182 7.37 14.61 -5.64
N GLU A 183 6.58 14.10 -4.69
CA GLU A 183 5.77 14.90 -3.77
C GLU A 183 4.67 15.79 -4.41
N HIS A 184 4.47 15.74 -5.73
CA HIS A 184 3.54 16.62 -6.42
C HIS A 184 2.07 16.20 -6.25
N SER A 185 1.23 17.14 -5.82
CA SER A 185 -0.23 17.01 -5.82
C SER A 185 -0.80 17.47 -7.16
N ILE A 186 -1.57 16.61 -7.80
CA ILE A 186 -2.13 16.80 -9.14
C ILE A 186 -3.63 17.06 -9.01
N GLU A 187 -4.15 18.10 -9.63
CA GLU A 187 -5.60 18.31 -9.71
C GLU A 187 -6.26 17.14 -10.45
N ILE A 188 -7.31 16.57 -9.86
CA ILE A 188 -8.02 15.42 -10.44
C ILE A 188 -8.56 15.76 -11.83
N GLU A 189 -9.15 16.95 -12.00
CA GLU A 189 -9.69 17.42 -13.28
C GLU A 189 -8.62 17.43 -14.36
N GLN A 190 -7.46 18.01 -14.06
CA GLN A 190 -6.32 18.08 -14.96
C GLN A 190 -5.77 16.70 -15.32
N LEU A 191 -5.64 15.79 -14.35
CA LEU A 191 -5.16 14.43 -14.60
C LEU A 191 -6.11 13.68 -15.56
N VAL A 192 -7.41 13.85 -15.38
CA VAL A 192 -8.43 13.25 -16.26
C VAL A 192 -8.34 13.82 -17.66
N GLU A 193 -8.18 15.14 -17.82
CA GLU A 193 -7.95 15.76 -19.13
C GLU A 193 -6.72 15.21 -19.84
N TYR A 194 -5.62 14.99 -19.11
CA TYR A 194 -4.43 14.37 -19.69
C TYR A 194 -4.67 12.92 -20.13
N TRP A 195 -5.35 12.11 -19.32
CA TRP A 195 -5.70 10.75 -19.74
C TRP A 195 -6.63 10.71 -20.97
N ILE A 196 -7.47 11.73 -21.16
CA ILE A 196 -8.27 11.90 -22.38
C ILE A 196 -7.35 12.28 -23.55
N GLY A 197 -6.46 13.24 -23.36
CA GLY A 197 -5.51 13.71 -24.39
C GLY A 197 -4.58 12.61 -24.91
N GLU A 198 -4.13 11.71 -24.02
CA GLU A 198 -3.34 10.52 -24.36
C GLU A 198 -4.16 9.39 -24.99
N GLY A 199 -5.49 9.53 -25.06
CA GLY A 199 -6.38 8.54 -25.64
C GLY A 199 -6.64 7.31 -24.76
N PHE A 200 -6.25 7.32 -23.48
CA PHE A 200 -6.62 6.25 -22.54
C PHE A 200 -8.12 6.22 -22.30
N LEU A 201 -8.74 7.40 -22.24
CA LEU A 201 -10.16 7.58 -22.00
C LEU A 201 -10.89 7.95 -23.30
N THR A 202 -11.28 6.94 -24.06
CA THR A 202 -12.15 7.12 -25.23
C THR A 202 -13.63 7.06 -24.86
N SER A 203 -14.45 7.86 -25.53
CA SER A 203 -15.90 7.77 -25.40
C SER A 203 -16.41 6.44 -25.94
N SER A 204 -16.79 5.52 -25.05
CA SER A 204 -17.44 4.26 -25.40
C SER A 204 -18.88 4.28 -24.90
N HIS A 205 -19.82 3.95 -25.77
CA HIS A 205 -21.23 3.73 -25.41
C HIS A 205 -21.95 4.93 -24.75
N GLY A 206 -21.54 6.17 -25.07
CA GLY A 206 -22.20 7.39 -24.57
C GLY A 206 -21.90 7.75 -23.10
N VAL A 207 -20.98 7.03 -22.44
CA VAL A 207 -20.53 7.36 -21.10
C VAL A 207 -19.55 8.54 -21.16
N ASN A 208 -19.77 9.55 -20.31
CA ASN A 208 -18.89 10.71 -20.22
C ASN A 208 -17.50 10.28 -19.73
N THR A 209 -16.48 10.56 -20.54
CA THR A 209 -15.08 10.19 -20.29
C THR A 209 -14.52 10.84 -19.02
N ILE A 210 -15.03 12.02 -18.65
CA ILE A 210 -14.63 12.71 -17.43
C ILE A 210 -15.00 11.85 -16.22
N TYR A 211 -16.27 11.45 -16.08
CA TYR A 211 -16.70 10.62 -14.95
C TYR A 211 -16.00 9.26 -14.89
N LYS A 212 -15.65 8.69 -16.07
CA LYS A 212 -14.82 7.48 -16.12
C LYS A 212 -13.43 7.72 -15.52
N GLY A 213 -12.81 8.87 -15.77
CA GLY A 213 -11.52 9.24 -15.16
C GLY A 213 -11.60 9.33 -13.64
N TYR A 214 -12.63 10.00 -13.09
CA TYR A 214 -12.85 10.06 -11.64
C TYR A 214 -13.06 8.67 -11.03
N PHE A 215 -13.78 7.79 -11.72
CA PHE A 215 -13.98 6.41 -11.29
C PHE A 215 -12.66 5.65 -11.17
N LEU A 216 -11.81 5.70 -12.21
CA LEU A 216 -10.49 5.04 -12.18
C LEU A 216 -9.57 5.61 -11.09
N ILE A 217 -9.63 6.92 -10.83
CA ILE A 217 -8.91 7.53 -9.70
C ILE A 217 -9.40 6.96 -8.37
N GLY A 218 -10.71 6.77 -8.23
CA GLY A 218 -11.31 6.08 -7.08
C GLY A 218 -10.73 4.68 -6.89
N ASP A 219 -10.62 3.90 -7.95
CA ASP A 219 -10.06 2.55 -7.92
C ASP A 219 -8.57 2.54 -7.53
N LEU A 220 -7.76 3.44 -8.08
CA LEU A 220 -6.34 3.59 -7.70
C LEU A 220 -6.17 4.00 -6.24
N LYS A 221 -7.04 4.86 -5.72
CA LYS A 221 -7.06 5.22 -4.29
C LYS A 221 -7.51 4.05 -3.42
N ALA A 222 -8.49 3.28 -3.88
CA ALA A 222 -8.98 2.10 -3.16
C ALA A 222 -7.92 1.00 -3.07
N ALA A 223 -7.09 0.84 -4.11
CA ALA A 223 -5.93 -0.04 -4.15
C ALA A 223 -4.70 0.50 -3.40
N CYS A 224 -4.81 1.67 -2.75
CA CYS A 224 -3.73 2.33 -2.03
C CYS A 224 -2.49 2.66 -2.89
N LEU A 225 -2.66 2.81 -4.21
CA LEU A 225 -1.60 3.18 -5.15
C LEU A 225 -1.55 4.69 -5.42
N LEU A 226 -2.67 5.39 -5.17
CA LEU A 226 -2.72 6.84 -5.07
C LEU A 226 -3.29 7.27 -3.71
N GLU A 227 -2.89 8.45 -3.26
CA GLU A 227 -3.41 9.10 -2.08
C GLU A 227 -4.12 10.41 -2.42
N THR A 228 -4.87 10.94 -1.46
CA THR A 228 -5.39 12.31 -1.58
C THR A 228 -4.20 13.26 -1.51
N GLY A 229 -4.17 14.26 -2.42
CA GLY A 229 -3.14 15.30 -2.40
C GLY A 229 -3.31 16.27 -1.23
N ASP A 230 -2.67 17.42 -1.35
CA ASP A 230 -2.73 18.47 -0.32
C ASP A 230 -4.17 19.00 -0.14
N GLU A 231 -4.94 19.02 -1.23
CA GLU A 231 -6.37 19.31 -1.23
C GLU A 231 -7.22 18.09 -1.62
N LYS A 232 -8.50 18.10 -1.22
CA LYS A 232 -9.43 16.98 -1.50
C LYS A 232 -9.69 16.75 -2.99
N THR A 233 -9.51 17.79 -3.81
CA THR A 233 -9.64 17.76 -5.27
C THR A 233 -8.38 17.24 -5.95
N GLN A 234 -7.34 16.93 -5.19
CA GLN A 234 -6.05 16.50 -5.71
C GLN A 234 -5.78 15.03 -5.40
N VAL A 235 -4.89 14.46 -6.19
CA VAL A 235 -4.27 13.15 -5.93
C VAL A 235 -2.77 13.26 -5.98
N LYS A 236 -2.11 12.35 -5.27
CA LYS A 236 -0.66 12.28 -5.16
C LYS A 236 -0.20 10.83 -5.20
N MET A 237 1.03 10.62 -5.66
CA MET A 237 1.69 9.34 -5.62
C MET A 237 2.79 9.35 -4.55
N HIS A 238 2.68 8.45 -3.58
CA HIS A 238 3.66 8.30 -2.51
C HIS A 238 5.06 7.95 -3.06
N ASN A 239 6.14 8.49 -2.47
CA ASN A 239 7.51 8.38 -3.01
C ASN A 239 7.98 6.95 -3.30
N VAL A 240 7.70 6.02 -2.38
CA VAL A 240 8.08 4.62 -2.56
C VAL A 240 7.25 3.96 -3.66
N VAL A 241 5.97 4.34 -3.82
CA VAL A 241 5.10 3.83 -4.89
C VAL A 241 5.57 4.36 -6.25
N ARG A 242 5.94 5.64 -6.31
CA ARG A 242 6.54 6.25 -7.51
C ARG A 242 7.87 5.59 -7.89
N SER A 243 8.73 5.34 -6.92
CA SER A 243 10.02 4.67 -7.13
C SER A 243 9.83 3.24 -7.65
N PHE A 244 8.84 2.52 -7.12
CA PHE A 244 8.43 1.22 -7.62
C PHE A 244 7.91 1.31 -9.07
N ALA A 245 7.03 2.28 -9.36
CA ALA A 245 6.43 2.43 -10.68
C ALA A 245 7.45 2.79 -11.77
N LEU A 246 8.48 3.59 -11.45
CA LEU A 246 9.59 3.89 -12.34
C LEU A 246 10.60 2.75 -12.50
N TRP A 247 10.59 1.78 -11.59
CA TRP A 247 11.46 0.60 -11.66
C TRP A 247 10.92 -0.49 -12.59
N MET A 248 9.60 -0.56 -12.75
CA MET A 248 8.94 -1.50 -13.68
C MET A 248 9.24 -1.17 -15.14
#